data_AF-A0A6V7VS73-F1
#
_entry.id   AF-A0A6V7VS73-F1
#
_cell.length_a   1.000
_cell.length_b   1.000
_cell.length_c   1.000
_cell.angle_alpha   90.00
_cell.angle_beta   90.00
_cell.angle_gamma   90.00
#
_symmetry.space_group_name_H-M   'P 1'
#
loop_
_entity.id
_entity.type
_entity.pdbx_description
1 polymer ?
#
loop_
_entity_poly.entity_id
_entity_poly.type
_entity_poly.pdbx_seq_one_letter_code
_entity_poly.pdbx_strand_id
1 'polypeptide(L)'
;MFMDNITIGDLRLPVMRFVSIISYPKMPTEFQFTPLEGVFGLAPPLKMIDPCKASPLVSIMSVVDHPIVTITQYSVSVGDSNVGKLTFGAENYDDCVDEYDYVPLAEEGQWTVKILSVKVDDTKLNITLSPMLKIMDQALYMYGPKAQLDELAKMLGAEVPDDVGDFYLLNQTACDNMDEMPKITLRFGEEGKDTSKTVLKPEHYMEVSPIGECRLLFMTNEVMQYDNDYWVMGQQFLVNRCVSVHFRKGRMGFAQGREIDETDSQTENSEDDQDIDLKEIANKFEDVRIKQFIGM
;
A
#
# COMPACT_ATOMS: atom_id res chain seq x y z
N MET A 1 27.61 -0.25 -10.44
CA MET A 1 26.81 -1.45 -10.16
C MET A 1 27.65 -2.34 -9.26
N PHE A 2 27.06 -2.80 -8.16
CA PHE A 2 27.74 -3.57 -7.12
C PHE A 2 27.04 -4.91 -6.94
N MET A 3 27.75 -5.86 -6.34
CA MET A 3 27.22 -7.16 -5.92
C MET A 3 27.62 -7.39 -4.49
N ASP A 4 26.66 -7.71 -3.64
CA ASP A 4 26.92 -8.07 -2.25
C ASP A 4 25.82 -8.98 -1.72
N ASN A 5 26.00 -9.53 -0.53
CA ASN A 5 24.94 -10.20 0.20
C ASN A 5 24.10 -9.13 0.90
N ILE A 6 22.77 -9.23 0.76
CA ILE A 6 21.84 -8.33 1.44
C ILE A 6 21.05 -9.14 2.46
N THR A 7 20.86 -8.57 3.64
CA THR A 7 19.98 -9.14 4.68
C THR A 7 18.72 -8.28 4.79
N ILE A 8 17.55 -8.92 4.80
CA ILE A 8 16.24 -8.26 4.99
C ILE A 8 15.46 -9.06 6.02
N GLY A 9 15.26 -8.51 7.22
CA GLY A 9 14.80 -9.31 8.36
C GLY A 9 15.77 -10.49 8.57
N ASP A 10 15.21 -11.69 8.67
CA ASP A 10 15.98 -12.93 8.78
C ASP A 10 16.43 -13.52 7.42
N LEU A 11 15.99 -12.93 6.31
CA LEU A 11 16.33 -13.41 4.97
C LEU A 11 17.74 -12.96 4.59
N ARG A 12 18.58 -13.92 4.23
CA ARG A 12 19.89 -13.68 3.63
C ARG A 12 19.82 -13.91 2.13
N LEU A 13 19.97 -12.84 1.36
CA LEU A 13 19.96 -12.85 -0.10
C LEU A 13 21.39 -12.84 -0.63
N PRO A 14 21.91 -13.97 -1.12
CA PRO A 14 23.27 -14.02 -1.64
C PRO A 14 23.38 -13.33 -3.00
N VAL A 15 24.48 -12.60 -3.21
CA VAL A 15 24.89 -12.07 -4.53
C VAL A 15 23.79 -11.21 -5.19
N MET A 16 23.27 -10.25 -4.44
CA MET A 16 22.32 -9.25 -4.93
C MET A 16 23.03 -8.16 -5.72
N ARG A 17 22.49 -7.83 -6.90
CA ARG A 17 22.95 -6.68 -7.69
C ARG A 17 22.20 -5.43 -7.27
N PHE A 18 22.93 -4.35 -7.02
CA PHE A 18 22.35 -3.04 -6.73
C PHE A 18 23.20 -1.92 -7.32
N VAL A 19 22.64 -0.71 -7.31
CA VAL A 19 23.28 0.50 -7.83
C VAL A 19 23.47 1.49 -6.69
N SER A 20 24.68 2.04 -6.59
CA SER A 20 24.92 3.23 -5.77
C SER A 20 24.68 4.44 -6.65
N ILE A 21 23.81 5.33 -6.21
CA ILE A 21 23.59 6.62 -6.86
C ILE A 21 24.67 7.57 -6.35
N ILE A 22 25.61 7.94 -7.23
CA ILE A 22 26.73 8.85 -6.90
C ILE A 22 26.46 10.31 -7.27
N SER A 23 25.39 10.55 -8.04
CA SER A 23 24.93 11.87 -8.42
C SER A 23 23.45 11.76 -8.76
N TYR A 24 22.65 12.66 -8.21
CA TYR A 24 21.25 12.83 -8.57
C TYR A 24 21.05 14.31 -8.90
N PRO A 25 20.89 14.69 -10.19
CA PRO A 25 20.94 16.10 -10.61
C PRO A 25 19.82 16.96 -9.99
N LYS A 26 18.73 16.35 -9.55
CA LYS A 26 17.68 16.96 -8.73
C LYS A 26 17.10 15.89 -7.80
N MET A 27 17.66 15.71 -6.59
CA MET A 27 17.06 14.76 -5.64
C MET A 27 15.57 15.07 -5.51
N PRO A 28 14.66 14.11 -5.75
CA PRO A 28 13.24 14.31 -5.56
C PRO A 28 13.01 14.77 -4.12
N THR A 29 12.08 15.69 -3.92
CA THR A 29 11.79 16.28 -2.60
C THR A 29 11.48 15.22 -1.55
N GLU A 30 10.92 14.09 -1.97
CA GLU A 30 10.62 12.94 -1.13
C GLU A 30 11.88 12.36 -0.47
N PHE A 31 13.03 12.35 -1.17
CA PHE A 31 14.30 11.88 -0.58
C PHE A 31 15.05 12.95 0.22
N GLN A 32 14.70 14.24 0.06
CA GLN A 32 15.34 15.32 0.81
C GLN A 32 14.83 15.42 2.25
N PHE A 33 13.57 15.06 2.46
CA PHE A 33 12.89 15.23 3.75
C PHE A 33 12.54 13.90 4.45
N THR A 34 12.93 12.76 3.87
CA THR A 34 12.72 11.46 4.50
C THR A 34 14.04 10.85 4.98
N PRO A 35 14.02 10.00 6.02
CA PRO A 35 15.20 9.27 6.46
C PRO A 35 15.55 8.09 5.53
N LEU A 36 15.03 8.06 4.30
CA LEU A 36 15.20 6.95 3.37
C LEU A 36 16.49 7.12 2.57
N GLU A 37 17.33 6.09 2.61
CA GLU A 37 18.65 6.10 1.94
C GLU A 37 18.61 5.48 0.54
N GLY A 38 17.52 4.78 0.19
CA GLY A 38 17.41 4.07 -1.08
C GLY A 38 16.05 3.44 -1.33
N VAL A 39 15.96 2.68 -2.42
CA VAL A 39 14.75 2.03 -2.92
C VAL A 39 15.02 0.55 -3.18
N PHE A 40 14.10 -0.31 -2.75
CA PHE A 40 14.18 -1.75 -2.94
C PHE A 40 13.01 -2.25 -3.79
N GLY A 41 13.17 -2.22 -5.11
CA GLY A 41 12.10 -2.51 -6.05
C GLY A 41 11.58 -3.96 -5.97
N LEU A 42 10.28 -4.10 -5.69
CA LEU A 42 9.57 -5.39 -5.58
C LEU A 42 8.63 -5.69 -6.75
N ALA A 43 8.69 -4.91 -7.83
CA ALA A 43 7.87 -5.16 -9.01
C ALA A 43 8.16 -6.57 -9.59
N PRO A 44 7.13 -7.25 -10.15
CA PRO A 44 7.32 -8.52 -10.81
C PRO A 44 8.26 -8.35 -12.01
N PRO A 45 8.99 -9.39 -12.42
CA PRO A 45 9.80 -9.31 -13.63
C PRO A 45 8.91 -9.33 -14.89
N LEU A 46 9.17 -8.44 -15.86
CA LEU A 46 8.46 -8.37 -17.16
C LEU A 46 8.50 -9.68 -17.96
N LYS A 47 9.55 -10.49 -17.78
CA LYS A 47 9.64 -11.89 -18.20
C LYS A 47 10.41 -12.61 -17.11
N MET A 48 10.01 -13.82 -16.71
CA MET A 48 10.80 -14.66 -15.78
C MET A 48 12.18 -15.08 -16.33
N ILE A 49 12.66 -14.46 -17.40
CA ILE A 49 13.76 -14.91 -18.24
C ILE A 49 14.81 -13.80 -18.31
N ASP A 50 15.67 -13.76 -17.30
CA ASP A 50 17.13 -13.59 -17.43
C ASP A 50 17.75 -13.70 -16.01
N PRO A 51 18.41 -14.81 -15.64
CA PRO A 51 19.08 -14.94 -14.34
C PRO A 51 20.23 -13.92 -14.14
N CYS A 52 20.68 -13.24 -15.22
CA CYS A 52 21.61 -12.12 -15.14
C CYS A 52 20.93 -10.76 -14.90
N LYS A 53 19.59 -10.68 -14.82
CA LYS A 53 18.81 -9.47 -14.49
C LYS A 53 17.89 -9.71 -13.29
N ALA A 54 18.37 -10.45 -12.28
CA ALA A 54 17.59 -10.77 -11.10
C ALA A 54 17.04 -9.50 -10.42
N SER A 55 15.72 -9.32 -10.49
CA SER A 55 14.99 -8.36 -9.65
C SER A 55 15.16 -8.79 -8.19
N PRO A 56 15.19 -7.84 -7.23
CA PRO A 56 15.27 -8.18 -5.82
C PRO A 56 14.22 -9.19 -5.36
N LEU A 57 13.01 -9.09 -5.92
CA LEU A 57 11.93 -10.03 -5.69
C LEU A 57 12.29 -11.46 -6.12
N VAL A 58 12.96 -11.65 -7.26
CA VAL A 58 13.37 -12.98 -7.76
C VAL A 58 14.37 -13.62 -6.80
N SER A 59 15.29 -12.83 -6.25
CA SER A 59 16.25 -13.32 -5.26
C SER A 59 15.56 -13.73 -3.96
N ILE A 60 14.59 -12.94 -3.48
CA ILE A 60 13.77 -13.34 -2.32
C ILE A 60 13.06 -14.67 -2.58
N MET A 61 12.45 -14.82 -3.75
CA MET A 61 11.76 -16.06 -4.14
C MET A 61 12.64 -17.30 -4.16
N SER A 62 13.97 -17.15 -4.23
CA SER A 62 14.90 -18.28 -4.19
C SER A 62 15.15 -18.82 -2.78
N VAL A 63 14.76 -18.08 -1.74
CA VAL A 63 15.04 -18.39 -0.34
C VAL A 63 13.79 -18.53 0.53
N VAL A 64 12.59 -18.25 -0.01
CA VAL A 64 11.31 -18.41 0.68
C VAL A 64 10.51 -19.60 0.13
N ASP A 65 9.68 -20.20 0.98
CA ASP A 65 8.93 -21.42 0.66
C ASP A 65 7.79 -21.18 -0.36
N HIS A 66 7.05 -20.07 -0.21
CA HIS A 66 5.98 -19.70 -1.14
C HIS A 66 6.32 -18.42 -1.92
N PRO A 67 5.92 -18.32 -3.20
CA PRO A 67 6.21 -17.17 -4.05
C PRO A 67 5.22 -16.03 -3.79
N ILE A 68 5.12 -15.59 -2.54
CA ILE A 68 4.14 -14.61 -2.05
C ILE A 68 4.87 -13.48 -1.33
N VAL A 69 4.41 -12.25 -1.55
CA VAL A 69 4.78 -11.08 -0.77
C VAL A 69 3.50 -10.39 -0.34
N THR A 70 3.39 -10.09 0.95
CA THR A 70 2.19 -9.49 1.53
C THR A 70 2.56 -8.19 2.22
N ILE A 71 1.91 -7.11 1.81
CA ILE A 71 1.97 -5.81 2.48
C ILE A 71 0.81 -5.73 3.45
N THR A 72 1.10 -5.37 4.68
CA THR A 72 0.12 -5.05 5.72
C THR A 72 0.39 -3.63 6.20
N GLN A 73 -0.59 -2.74 6.15
CA GLN A 73 -0.44 -1.37 6.64
C GLN A 73 -1.45 -1.12 7.76
N TYR A 74 -0.97 -0.66 8.91
CA TYR A 74 -1.82 -0.33 10.07
C TYR A 74 -2.15 1.16 10.12
N SER A 75 -1.17 2.00 9.81
CA SER A 75 -1.28 3.45 9.98
C SER A 75 -0.32 4.17 9.05
N VAL A 76 -0.63 5.41 8.71
CA VAL A 76 0.24 6.34 7.99
C VAL A 76 0.63 7.55 8.85
N SER A 77 0.27 7.52 10.14
CA SER A 77 0.48 8.62 11.06
C SER A 77 1.96 8.82 11.39
N VAL A 78 2.38 10.08 11.36
CA VAL A 78 3.74 10.47 11.73
C VAL A 78 3.92 10.29 13.24
N GLY A 79 4.81 9.37 13.63
CA GLY A 79 5.14 9.10 15.04
C GLY A 79 4.77 7.72 15.51
N ASP A 80 3.96 6.97 14.75
CA ASP A 80 3.67 5.57 15.05
C ASP A 80 4.91 4.72 14.87
N SER A 81 5.21 3.90 15.88
CA SER A 81 6.39 3.03 15.89
C SER A 81 6.21 1.80 14.99
N ASN A 82 4.96 1.43 14.67
CA ASN A 82 4.61 0.32 13.80
C ASN A 82 3.56 0.76 12.78
N VAL A 83 3.99 1.07 11.57
CA VAL A 83 3.12 1.53 10.46
C VAL A 83 2.64 0.38 9.58
N GLY A 84 3.30 -0.77 9.62
CA GLY A 84 2.99 -1.91 8.76
C GLY A 84 4.04 -3.01 8.82
N LYS A 85 3.79 -4.09 8.09
CA LYS A 85 4.68 -5.24 7.89
C LYS A 85 4.77 -5.61 6.42
N LEU A 86 5.94 -6.12 6.05
CA LEU A 86 6.16 -6.77 4.76
C LEU A 86 6.52 -8.23 5.01
N THR A 87 5.63 -9.14 4.63
CA THR A 87 5.80 -10.58 4.81
C THR A 87 6.25 -11.20 3.50
N PHE A 88 7.39 -11.90 3.53
CA PHE A 88 7.88 -12.68 2.40
C PHE A 88 7.60 -14.16 2.65
N GLY A 89 7.06 -14.87 1.66
CA GLY A 89 6.84 -16.31 1.75
C GLY A 89 5.46 -16.74 2.22
N ALA A 90 4.54 -15.82 2.53
CA ALA A 90 3.19 -16.15 3.00
C ALA A 90 2.21 -14.98 2.87
N GLU A 91 0.91 -15.28 2.89
CA GLU A 91 -0.11 -14.35 3.37
C GLU A 91 0.06 -14.05 4.87
N ASN A 92 -0.52 -12.96 5.37
CA ASN A 92 -0.39 -12.55 6.78
C ASN A 92 -1.70 -12.80 7.54
N TYR A 93 -1.95 -14.05 7.93
CA TYR A 93 -3.18 -14.40 8.66
C TYR A 93 -3.17 -13.99 10.14
N ASP A 94 -2.07 -13.44 10.65
CA ASP A 94 -2.04 -12.93 12.03
C ASP A 94 -2.75 -11.57 12.10
N ASP A 95 -2.46 -10.70 11.11
CA ASP A 95 -2.95 -9.33 11.06
C ASP A 95 -4.14 -9.12 10.12
N CYS A 96 -4.55 -10.15 9.36
CA CYS A 96 -5.56 -10.04 8.30
C CYS A 96 -6.62 -11.13 8.45
N VAL A 97 -7.81 -10.88 7.91
CA VAL A 97 -8.85 -11.92 7.86
C VAL A 97 -8.40 -13.10 7.00
N ASP A 98 -8.94 -14.29 7.28
CA ASP A 98 -8.47 -15.55 6.68
C ASP A 98 -8.77 -15.69 5.17
N GLU A 99 -9.57 -14.78 4.61
CA GLU A 99 -9.99 -14.79 3.22
C GLU A 99 -9.31 -13.66 2.42
N TYR A 100 -8.50 -14.04 1.44
CA TYR A 100 -7.94 -13.14 0.44
C TYR A 100 -8.67 -13.31 -0.90
N ASP A 101 -9.31 -12.24 -1.35
CA ASP A 101 -9.95 -12.18 -2.66
C ASP A 101 -8.90 -11.97 -3.74
N TYR A 102 -8.42 -13.06 -4.34
CA TYR A 102 -7.44 -13.01 -5.43
C TYR A 102 -8.07 -12.65 -6.77
N VAL A 103 -7.41 -11.75 -7.51
CA VAL A 103 -7.71 -11.40 -8.89
C VAL A 103 -6.46 -11.48 -9.76
N PRO A 104 -6.57 -11.75 -11.08
CA PRO A 104 -5.42 -11.75 -11.96
C PRO A 104 -4.79 -10.37 -12.07
N LEU A 105 -3.45 -10.32 -12.16
CA LEU A 105 -2.74 -9.11 -12.54
C LEU A 105 -3.13 -8.70 -13.97
N ALA A 106 -3.31 -7.41 -14.19
CA ALA A 106 -3.69 -6.84 -15.47
C ALA A 106 -2.50 -6.80 -16.45
N GLU A 107 -1.30 -6.59 -15.93
CA GLU A 107 -0.08 -6.44 -16.74
C GLU A 107 1.09 -7.24 -16.17
N GLU A 108 1.94 -7.73 -17.07
CA GLU A 108 3.20 -8.33 -16.68
C GLU A 108 4.13 -7.26 -16.11
N GLY A 109 4.83 -7.60 -15.03
CA GLY A 109 5.85 -6.73 -14.45
C GLY A 109 5.33 -5.53 -13.67
N GLN A 110 4.02 -5.44 -13.40
CA GLN A 110 3.42 -4.39 -12.58
C GLN A 110 2.46 -4.98 -11.55
N TRP A 111 2.26 -4.29 -10.43
CA TRP A 111 1.22 -4.62 -9.44
C TRP A 111 -0.08 -3.92 -9.82
N THR A 112 -0.64 -4.34 -10.95
CA THR A 112 -1.84 -3.73 -11.53
C THR A 112 -2.97 -4.73 -11.64
N VAL A 113 -4.21 -4.29 -11.41
CA VAL A 113 -5.44 -5.07 -11.62
C VAL A 113 -6.46 -4.20 -12.36
N LYS A 114 -7.38 -4.82 -13.10
CA LYS A 114 -8.40 -4.05 -13.84
C LYS A 114 -9.48 -3.53 -12.91
N ILE A 115 -9.84 -2.25 -13.01
CA ILE A 115 -11.01 -1.69 -12.32
C ILE A 115 -12.26 -2.00 -13.15
N LEU A 116 -13.25 -2.60 -12.50
CA LEU A 116 -14.55 -2.92 -13.09
C LEU A 116 -15.58 -1.82 -12.79
N SER A 117 -15.50 -1.22 -11.61
CA SER A 117 -16.36 -0.09 -11.23
C SER A 117 -15.83 0.65 -10.01
N VAL A 118 -16.07 1.95 -9.98
CA VAL A 118 -16.02 2.78 -8.77
C VAL A 118 -17.43 3.28 -8.49
N LYS A 119 -17.85 3.24 -7.23
CA LYS A 119 -19.16 3.73 -6.78
C LYS A 119 -19.02 4.61 -5.55
N VAL A 120 -19.87 5.62 -5.44
CA VAL A 120 -20.16 6.35 -4.20
C VAL A 120 -21.53 5.86 -3.74
N ASP A 121 -21.56 5.17 -2.61
CA ASP A 121 -22.67 4.31 -2.18
C ASP A 121 -23.16 3.41 -3.35
N ASP A 122 -24.38 3.62 -3.82
CA ASP A 122 -24.98 2.86 -4.91
C ASP A 122 -24.79 3.48 -6.29
N THR A 123 -24.29 4.71 -6.35
CA THR A 123 -24.14 5.46 -7.61
C THR A 123 -22.80 5.16 -8.26
N LYS A 124 -22.81 4.66 -9.50
CA LYS A 124 -21.60 4.31 -10.24
C LYS A 124 -21.00 5.54 -10.93
N LEU A 125 -19.69 5.70 -10.80
CA LEU A 125 -18.90 6.70 -11.52
C LEU A 125 -18.89 6.39 -13.02
N ASN A 126 -18.97 7.41 -13.87
CA ASN A 126 -18.87 7.25 -15.31
C ASN A 126 -17.41 7.10 -15.75
N ILE A 127 -16.93 5.86 -15.71
CA ILE A 127 -15.58 5.50 -16.09
C ILE A 127 -15.52 5.25 -17.60
N THR A 128 -14.93 6.19 -18.35
CA THR A 128 -14.79 6.12 -19.81
C THR A 128 -13.49 5.46 -20.29
N LEU A 129 -12.43 5.47 -19.46
CA LEU A 129 -11.16 4.77 -19.71
C LEU A 129 -11.11 3.52 -18.84
N SER A 130 -10.65 2.38 -19.36
CA SER A 130 -10.52 1.12 -18.61
C SER A 130 -9.41 1.27 -17.56
N PRO A 131 -9.69 1.74 -16.34
CA PRO A 131 -8.62 2.15 -15.46
C PRO A 131 -8.00 0.91 -14.84
N MET A 132 -6.68 0.90 -14.78
CA MET A 132 -5.95 -0.07 -14.00
C MET A 132 -5.79 0.49 -12.58
N LEU A 133 -5.96 -0.35 -11.56
CA LEU A 133 -5.58 -0.02 -10.19
C LEU A 133 -4.15 -0.51 -10.01
N LYS A 134 -3.22 0.41 -9.73
CA LYS A 134 -1.83 0.13 -9.40
C LYS A 134 -1.61 0.32 -7.91
N ILE A 135 -1.00 -0.65 -7.23
CA ILE A 135 -0.54 -0.46 -5.85
C ILE A 135 0.87 0.17 -5.87
N MET A 136 1.05 1.30 -5.18
CA MET A 136 2.34 1.94 -4.99
C MET A 136 2.49 2.41 -3.55
N ASP A 137 3.40 1.79 -2.80
CA ASP A 137 3.74 2.17 -1.43
C ASP A 137 4.42 3.55 -1.31
N GLN A 138 5.01 4.09 -2.39
CA GLN A 138 5.57 5.45 -2.39
C GLN A 138 4.54 6.56 -2.36
N ALA A 139 3.38 6.31 -2.96
CA ALA A 139 2.32 7.28 -3.02
C ALA A 139 1.72 7.38 -1.62
N LEU A 140 1.67 8.57 -1.01
CA LEU A 140 0.97 8.72 0.26
C LEU A 140 -0.55 8.63 0.03
N TYR A 141 -1.04 9.45 -0.90
CA TYR A 141 -2.45 9.58 -1.24
C TYR A 141 -2.88 8.62 -2.36
N MET A 142 -4.16 8.64 -2.69
CA MET A 142 -4.68 7.97 -3.88
C MET A 142 -4.62 8.93 -5.06
N TYR A 143 -4.25 8.43 -6.24
CA TYR A 143 -4.18 9.22 -7.46
C TYR A 143 -5.06 8.63 -8.54
N GLY A 144 -5.56 9.49 -9.43
CA GLY A 144 -6.35 9.06 -10.56
C GLY A 144 -6.49 10.13 -11.64
N PRO A 145 -7.17 9.78 -12.75
CA PRO A 145 -7.34 10.69 -13.87
C PRO A 145 -8.25 11.86 -13.48
N LYS A 146 -7.85 13.10 -13.78
CA LYS A 146 -8.58 14.31 -13.35
C LYS A 146 -10.07 14.25 -13.63
N ALA A 147 -10.47 13.84 -14.84
CA ALA A 147 -11.90 13.78 -15.20
C ALA A 147 -12.72 12.84 -14.28
N GLN A 148 -12.12 11.72 -13.85
CA GLN A 148 -12.78 10.76 -12.97
C GLN A 148 -12.78 11.26 -11.51
N LEU A 149 -11.69 11.88 -11.06
CA LEU A 149 -11.61 12.47 -9.72
C LEU A 149 -12.51 13.71 -9.57
N ASP A 150 -12.63 14.55 -10.60
CA ASP A 150 -13.54 15.70 -10.61
C ASP A 150 -15.01 15.26 -10.51
N GLU A 151 -15.37 14.13 -11.15
CA GLU A 151 -16.69 13.53 -11.01
C GLU A 151 -16.90 12.93 -9.62
N LEU A 152 -15.91 12.16 -9.12
CA LEU A 152 -15.93 11.59 -7.78
C LEU A 152 -16.09 12.69 -6.71
N ALA A 153 -15.32 13.77 -6.81
CA ALA A 153 -15.36 14.91 -5.91
C ALA A 153 -16.76 15.56 -5.89
N LYS A 154 -17.38 15.76 -7.06
CA LYS A 154 -18.75 16.29 -7.15
C LYS A 154 -19.77 15.37 -6.48
N MET A 155 -19.63 14.05 -6.61
CA MET A 155 -20.51 13.09 -5.94
C MET A 155 -20.36 13.11 -4.42
N LEU A 156 -19.16 13.42 -3.93
CA LEU A 156 -18.83 13.59 -2.51
C LEU A 156 -19.16 14.98 -1.97
N GLY A 157 -19.62 15.92 -2.81
CA GLY A 157 -19.89 17.30 -2.42
C GLY A 157 -18.64 18.17 -2.21
N ALA A 158 -17.50 17.76 -2.77
CA ALA A 158 -16.26 18.52 -2.74
C ALA A 158 -16.16 19.53 -3.90
N GLU A 159 -15.44 20.62 -3.66
CA GLU A 159 -15.07 21.60 -4.66
C GLU A 159 -13.96 21.05 -5.56
N VAL A 160 -14.11 21.26 -6.87
CA VAL A 160 -13.10 20.87 -7.85
C VAL A 160 -12.08 22.00 -7.97
N PRO A 161 -10.79 21.74 -7.73
CA PRO A 161 -9.77 22.76 -7.86
C PRO A 161 -9.59 23.16 -9.33
N ASP A 162 -9.34 24.45 -9.54
CA ASP A 162 -9.01 25.02 -10.85
C ASP A 162 -7.59 24.60 -11.29
N ASP A 163 -6.66 24.57 -10.34
CA ASP A 163 -5.26 24.25 -10.57
C ASP A 163 -4.96 22.75 -10.36
N VAL A 164 -4.06 22.23 -11.20
CA VAL A 164 -3.54 20.86 -11.06
C VAL A 164 -2.62 20.79 -9.84
N GLY A 165 -2.91 19.88 -8.91
CA GLY A 165 -2.09 19.66 -7.71
C GLY A 165 -2.68 20.18 -6.42
N ASP A 166 -3.76 20.95 -6.50
CA ASP A 166 -4.53 21.32 -5.34
C ASP A 166 -5.42 20.15 -4.89
N PHE A 167 -5.69 20.11 -3.59
CA PHE A 167 -6.61 19.12 -3.01
C PHE A 167 -8.06 19.49 -3.31
N TYR A 168 -8.91 18.46 -3.44
CA TYR A 168 -10.36 18.65 -3.46
C TYR A 168 -10.84 18.98 -2.04
N LEU A 169 -11.45 20.15 -1.88
CA LEU A 169 -11.87 20.66 -0.57
C LEU A 169 -13.34 20.35 -0.30
N LEU A 170 -13.64 19.98 0.94
CA LEU A 170 -14.98 19.75 1.45
C LEU A 170 -15.37 20.90 2.39
N ASN A 171 -16.67 21.12 2.56
CA ASN A 171 -17.15 22.01 3.62
C ASN A 171 -16.78 21.43 4.99
N GLN A 172 -16.43 22.28 5.96
CA GLN A 172 -16.12 21.87 7.33
C GLN A 172 -17.19 20.97 7.96
N THR A 173 -18.48 21.20 7.67
CA THR A 173 -19.59 20.37 8.13
C THR A 173 -19.46 18.91 7.72
N ALA A 174 -18.82 18.62 6.58
CA ALA A 174 -18.55 17.25 6.13
C ALA A 174 -17.53 16.55 7.02
N CYS A 175 -16.49 17.26 7.47
CA CYS A 175 -15.53 16.72 8.43
C CYS A 175 -16.12 16.59 9.84
N ASP A 176 -16.97 17.52 10.24
CA ASP A 176 -17.66 17.45 11.54
C ASP A 176 -18.64 16.26 11.61
N ASN A 177 -19.13 15.77 10.47
CA ASN A 177 -20.02 14.62 10.33
C ASN A 177 -19.38 13.53 9.45
N MET A 178 -18.08 13.27 9.62
CA MET A 178 -17.32 12.34 8.78
C MET A 178 -17.95 10.95 8.69
N ASP A 179 -18.51 10.42 9.78
CA ASP A 179 -19.15 9.10 9.82
C ASP A 179 -20.41 8.99 8.94
N GLU A 180 -21.02 10.12 8.58
CA GLU A 180 -22.19 10.19 7.69
C GLU A 180 -21.80 10.30 6.21
N MET A 181 -20.52 10.47 5.91
CA MET A 181 -20.04 10.61 4.54
C MET A 181 -20.17 9.27 3.77
N PRO A 182 -20.46 9.33 2.46
CA PRO A 182 -20.78 8.15 1.66
C PRO A 182 -19.57 7.24 1.44
N LYS A 183 -19.78 5.93 1.33
CA LYS A 183 -18.68 4.99 1.15
C LYS A 183 -18.26 4.92 -0.32
N ILE A 184 -16.95 4.80 -0.58
CA ILE A 184 -16.45 4.56 -1.93
C ILE A 184 -16.19 3.07 -2.09
N THR A 185 -16.84 2.43 -3.06
CA THR A 185 -16.61 1.01 -3.37
C THR A 185 -15.86 0.87 -4.68
N LEU A 186 -14.67 0.29 -4.63
CA LEU A 186 -13.91 -0.12 -5.80
C LEU A 186 -14.11 -1.61 -6.03
N ARG A 187 -14.44 -1.99 -7.26
CA ARG A 187 -14.48 -3.39 -7.69
C ARG A 187 -13.44 -3.60 -8.77
N PHE A 188 -12.63 -4.64 -8.65
CA PHE A 188 -11.54 -4.94 -9.57
C PHE A 188 -11.44 -6.45 -9.83
N GLY A 189 -10.71 -6.81 -10.90
CA GLY A 189 -10.56 -8.18 -11.38
C GLY A 189 -11.06 -8.35 -12.81
N GLU A 190 -11.55 -9.55 -13.15
CA GLU A 190 -12.03 -9.86 -14.50
C GLU A 190 -13.54 -10.16 -14.48
N GLU A 191 -14.32 -9.45 -15.29
CA GLU A 191 -15.77 -9.64 -15.34
C GLU A 191 -16.14 -11.08 -15.71
N GLY A 192 -17.02 -11.70 -14.91
CA GLY A 192 -17.43 -13.09 -15.10
C GLY A 192 -16.45 -14.14 -14.57
N LYS A 193 -15.37 -13.74 -13.88
CA LYS A 193 -14.40 -14.63 -13.22
C LYS A 193 -14.10 -14.14 -11.79
N ASP A 194 -12.82 -14.20 -11.41
CA ASP A 194 -12.30 -13.74 -10.14
C ASP A 194 -12.43 -12.21 -10.03
N THR A 195 -13.17 -11.77 -9.02
CA THR A 195 -13.37 -10.36 -8.70
C THR A 195 -13.14 -10.14 -7.23
N SER A 196 -12.64 -8.97 -6.88
CA SER A 196 -12.50 -8.50 -5.52
C SER A 196 -13.14 -7.11 -5.40
N LYS A 197 -13.40 -6.70 -4.17
CA LYS A 197 -13.95 -5.40 -3.84
C LYS A 197 -13.26 -4.83 -2.61
N THR A 198 -13.06 -3.52 -2.64
CA THR A 198 -12.60 -2.75 -1.48
C THR A 198 -13.59 -1.64 -1.21
N VAL A 199 -13.94 -1.47 0.06
CA VAL A 199 -14.74 -0.35 0.54
C VAL A 199 -13.82 0.62 1.27
N LEU A 200 -13.78 1.86 0.81
CA LEU A 200 -13.17 2.99 1.52
C LEU A 200 -14.27 3.64 2.35
N LYS A 201 -14.13 3.53 3.67
CA LYS A 201 -14.87 4.34 4.64
C LYS A 201 -14.30 5.78 4.65
N PRO A 202 -15.07 6.79 5.09
CA PRO A 202 -14.65 8.20 5.14
C PRO A 202 -13.22 8.44 5.63
N GLU A 203 -12.82 7.83 6.73
CA GLU A 203 -11.50 7.96 7.33
C GLU A 203 -10.34 7.52 6.41
N HIS A 204 -10.59 6.76 5.35
CA HIS A 204 -9.58 6.35 4.39
C HIS A 204 -9.36 7.35 3.25
N TYR A 205 -10.32 8.24 3.00
CA TYR A 205 -10.30 9.10 1.83
C TYR A 205 -10.50 10.59 2.14
N MET A 206 -10.68 10.98 3.39
CA MET A 206 -10.75 12.38 3.80
C MET A 206 -10.04 12.63 5.15
N GLU A 207 -9.55 13.85 5.33
CA GLU A 207 -8.93 14.30 6.57
C GLU A 207 -9.18 15.79 6.80
N VAL A 208 -8.89 16.25 8.03
CA VAL A 208 -8.66 17.66 8.32
C VAL A 208 -7.15 17.91 8.28
N SER A 209 -6.71 18.76 7.35
CA SER A 209 -5.29 19.09 7.19
C SER A 209 -4.74 19.83 8.43
N PRO A 210 -3.42 19.88 8.64
CA PRO A 210 -2.82 20.62 9.75
C PRO A 210 -3.16 22.13 9.79
N ILE A 211 -3.58 22.69 8.66
CA ILE A 211 -4.02 24.10 8.55
C ILE A 211 -5.54 24.26 8.68
N GLY A 212 -6.28 23.19 8.97
CA GLY A 212 -7.71 23.19 9.27
C GLY A 212 -8.61 23.01 8.04
N GLU A 213 -8.09 22.57 6.91
CA GLU A 213 -8.90 22.34 5.70
C GLU A 213 -9.45 20.91 5.68
N CYS A 214 -10.76 20.77 5.51
CA CYS A 214 -11.39 19.49 5.22
C CYS A 214 -11.12 19.12 3.76
N ARG A 215 -10.42 18.02 3.50
CA ARG A 215 -9.96 17.66 2.14
C ARG A 215 -10.08 16.18 1.83
N LEU A 216 -10.21 15.86 0.55
CA LEU A 216 -10.09 14.49 0.05
C LEU A 216 -8.61 14.10 -0.10
N LEU A 217 -8.32 12.82 0.16
CA LEU A 217 -7.01 12.18 0.00
C LEU A 217 -6.82 11.61 -1.41
N PHE A 218 -7.43 12.28 -2.40
CA PHE A 218 -7.28 12.01 -3.82
C PHE A 218 -6.54 13.18 -4.48
N MET A 219 -5.59 12.87 -5.35
CA MET A 219 -4.87 13.86 -6.16
C MET A 219 -4.82 13.42 -7.61
N THR A 220 -4.68 14.38 -8.53
CA THR A 220 -4.66 14.01 -9.96
C THR A 220 -3.30 13.43 -10.36
N ASN A 221 -3.30 12.51 -11.33
CA ASN A 221 -2.09 11.83 -11.80
C ASN A 221 -1.01 12.80 -12.31
N GLU A 222 -1.41 13.95 -12.84
CA GLU A 222 -0.51 14.97 -13.39
C GLU A 222 0.47 15.53 -12.35
N VAL A 223 0.10 15.52 -11.06
CA VAL A 223 0.95 15.99 -9.95
C VAL A 223 2.25 15.19 -9.87
N MET A 224 2.14 13.88 -10.03
CA MET A 224 3.26 12.94 -9.96
C MET A 224 3.70 12.45 -11.35
N GLN A 225 3.11 13.01 -12.42
CA GLN A 225 3.32 12.58 -13.81
C GLN A 225 3.00 11.08 -14.03
N TYR A 226 1.99 10.57 -13.32
CA TYR A 226 1.48 9.23 -13.54
C TYR A 226 0.64 9.16 -14.82
N ASP A 227 0.51 7.95 -15.35
CA ASP A 227 -0.26 7.69 -16.56
C ASP A 227 -1.76 7.77 -16.25
N ASN A 228 -2.51 8.46 -17.13
CA ASN A 228 -3.95 8.70 -17.01
C ASN A 228 -4.81 7.45 -17.26
N ASP A 229 -4.21 6.31 -17.58
CA ASP A 229 -4.88 5.01 -17.61
C ASP A 229 -4.91 4.31 -16.23
N TYR A 230 -4.30 4.91 -15.20
CA TYR A 230 -4.19 4.30 -13.87
C TYR A 230 -4.88 5.10 -12.78
N TRP A 231 -5.43 4.37 -11.82
CA TRP A 231 -5.57 4.83 -10.46
C TRP A 231 -4.39 4.27 -9.66
N VAL A 232 -3.64 5.14 -9.01
CA VAL A 232 -2.49 4.76 -8.19
C VAL A 232 -2.91 4.80 -6.73
N MET A 233 -2.91 3.63 -6.10
CA MET A 233 -3.31 3.46 -4.71
C MET A 233 -2.09 3.51 -3.81
N GLY A 234 -2.01 4.60 -3.06
CA GLY A 234 -0.98 4.87 -2.08
C GLY A 234 -1.17 4.19 -0.73
N GLN A 235 -0.36 4.59 0.24
CA GLN A 235 -0.39 4.09 1.61
C GLN A 235 -1.74 4.32 2.29
N GLN A 236 -2.42 5.44 2.01
CA GLN A 236 -3.77 5.70 2.54
C GLN A 236 -4.79 4.62 2.11
N PHE A 237 -4.67 4.11 0.88
CA PHE A 237 -5.49 2.98 0.44
C PHE A 237 -5.13 1.69 1.19
N LEU A 238 -3.86 1.52 1.58
CA LEU A 238 -3.39 0.31 2.25
C LEU A 238 -3.77 0.27 3.74
N VAL A 239 -4.09 1.40 4.37
CA VAL A 239 -4.47 1.46 5.80
C VAL A 239 -5.56 0.44 6.12
N ASN A 240 -5.32 -0.37 7.16
CA ASN A 240 -6.17 -1.48 7.60
C ASN A 240 -6.47 -2.50 6.51
N ARG A 241 -5.53 -2.71 5.58
CA ARG A 241 -5.67 -3.69 4.50
C ARG A 241 -4.40 -4.48 4.31
N CYS A 242 -4.61 -5.67 3.74
CA CYS A 242 -3.56 -6.58 3.39
C CYS A 242 -3.61 -6.86 1.90
N VAL A 243 -2.49 -6.60 1.21
CA VAL A 243 -2.34 -6.85 -0.21
C VAL A 243 -1.28 -7.91 -0.41
N SER A 244 -1.69 -9.07 -0.91
CA SER A 244 -0.83 -10.22 -1.14
C SER A 244 -0.62 -10.43 -2.63
N VAL A 245 0.62 -10.45 -3.10
CA VAL A 245 0.94 -10.71 -4.51
C VAL A 245 1.53 -12.12 -4.62
N HIS A 246 0.88 -12.97 -5.41
CA HIS A 246 1.35 -14.31 -5.72
C HIS A 246 1.98 -14.32 -7.12
N PHE A 247 3.29 -14.07 -7.19
CA PHE A 247 4.01 -13.77 -8.43
C PHE A 247 4.00 -14.90 -9.46
N ARG A 248 4.21 -16.15 -9.04
CA ARG A 248 4.19 -17.29 -9.99
C ARG A 248 2.83 -17.53 -10.64
N LYS A 249 1.74 -17.12 -9.98
CA LYS A 249 0.38 -17.25 -10.48
C LYS A 249 -0.12 -15.95 -11.13
N GLY A 250 0.67 -14.87 -11.09
CA GLY A 250 0.29 -13.58 -11.65
C GLY A 250 -1.04 -13.06 -11.09
N ARG A 251 -1.23 -13.11 -9.78
CA ARG A 251 -2.47 -12.67 -9.12
C ARG A 251 -2.19 -11.87 -7.85
N MET A 252 -3.10 -10.96 -7.52
CA MET A 252 -3.05 -10.12 -6.33
C MET A 252 -4.32 -10.34 -5.52
N GLY A 253 -4.15 -10.58 -4.23
CA GLY A 253 -5.17 -10.85 -3.25
C GLY A 253 -5.33 -9.67 -2.30
N PHE A 254 -6.57 -9.42 -1.93
CA PHE A 254 -6.94 -8.31 -1.05
C PHE A 254 -7.72 -8.88 0.15
N ALA A 255 -7.32 -8.46 1.34
CA ALA A 255 -8.00 -8.81 2.58
C ALA A 255 -8.10 -7.57 3.48
N GLN A 256 -9.11 -7.59 4.35
CA GLN A 256 -9.25 -6.61 5.41
C GLN A 256 -8.25 -6.91 6.53
N GLY A 257 -7.60 -5.88 7.07
CA GLY A 257 -6.83 -6.01 8.31
C GLY A 257 -7.76 -6.33 9.48
N ARG A 258 -7.31 -7.16 10.43
CA ARG A 258 -8.04 -7.41 11.67
C ARG A 258 -7.99 -6.14 12.52
N GLU A 259 -9.14 -5.73 13.06
CA GLU A 259 -9.15 -4.76 14.15
C GLU A 259 -8.56 -5.47 15.37
N ILE A 260 -7.42 -4.97 15.86
CA ILE A 260 -6.86 -5.44 17.13
C ILE A 260 -7.72 -4.79 18.21
N ASP A 261 -8.71 -5.52 18.73
CA ASP A 261 -9.39 -5.12 19.96
C ASP A 261 -8.33 -5.12 21.07
N GLU A 262 -8.13 -3.98 21.74
CA GLU A 262 -7.17 -3.83 22.86
C GLU A 262 -7.43 -4.79 24.05
N THR A 263 -8.49 -5.61 23.99
CA THR A 263 -8.84 -6.60 25.02
C THR A 263 -7.97 -7.86 25.01
N ASP A 264 -7.27 -8.18 23.91
CA ASP A 264 -6.37 -9.35 23.88
C ASP A 264 -5.03 -9.11 24.61
N SER A 265 -4.75 -7.87 25.02
CA SER A 265 -3.55 -7.51 25.80
C SER A 265 -3.68 -7.73 27.32
N GLN A 266 -4.84 -8.16 27.82
CA GLN A 266 -5.09 -8.36 29.25
C GLN A 266 -5.22 -9.82 29.71
N THR A 267 -5.05 -10.81 28.83
CA THR A 267 -5.25 -12.23 29.19
C THR A 267 -3.96 -13.00 29.51
N GLU A 268 -2.78 -12.36 29.53
CA GLU A 268 -1.50 -13.00 29.92
C GLU A 268 -0.94 -12.56 31.28
N ASN A 269 -1.78 -11.99 32.17
CA ASN A 269 -1.36 -11.68 33.55
C ASN A 269 -2.26 -12.36 34.59
N SER A 270 -2.21 -13.69 34.65
CA SER A 270 -2.49 -14.41 35.90
C SER A 270 -1.84 -15.79 35.90
N GLU A 271 -0.95 -15.99 36.90
CA GLU A 271 -0.41 -17.27 37.40
C GLU A 271 0.80 -17.86 36.66
N ASP A 272 2.03 -17.46 37.01
CA ASP A 272 2.83 -18.14 38.05
C ASP A 272 4.17 -17.39 38.30
N ASP A 273 4.51 -17.26 39.58
CA ASP A 273 5.63 -16.47 40.11
C ASP A 273 6.95 -17.28 40.03
N GLN A 274 7.81 -16.98 39.05
CA GLN A 274 9.24 -17.34 39.11
C GLN A 274 10.10 -16.19 38.58
N ASP A 275 10.98 -15.70 39.44
CA ASP A 275 12.06 -14.74 39.16
C ASP A 275 12.87 -15.17 37.92
N ILE A 276 12.63 -14.50 36.79
CA ILE A 276 13.49 -14.58 35.61
C ILE A 276 14.21 -13.23 35.48
N ASP A 277 15.54 -13.28 35.50
CA ASP A 277 16.43 -12.12 35.36
C ASP A 277 16.17 -11.40 34.02
N LEU A 278 15.46 -10.28 34.09
CA LEU A 278 15.05 -9.43 32.96
C LEU A 278 16.23 -8.83 32.17
N LYS A 279 17.48 -9.05 32.59
CA LYS A 279 18.66 -8.64 31.81
C LYS A 279 19.12 -9.68 30.79
N GLU A 280 18.65 -10.92 30.85
CA GLU A 280 19.07 -11.97 29.91
C GLU A 280 18.10 -12.15 28.72
N ILE A 281 16.85 -11.66 28.83
CA ILE A 281 15.86 -11.67 27.74
C ILE A 281 16.02 -10.48 26.78
N ALA A 282 16.59 -9.37 27.26
CA ALA A 282 16.84 -8.16 26.46
C ALA A 282 17.87 -8.33 25.32
N ASN A 283 18.50 -9.51 25.20
CA ASN A 283 19.50 -9.82 24.17
C ASN A 283 19.03 -10.86 23.13
N LYS A 284 17.72 -11.16 23.01
CA LYS A 284 17.24 -12.19 22.07
C LYS A 284 16.16 -11.79 21.07
N PHE A 285 15.75 -10.53 21.03
CA PHE A 285 14.89 -10.01 19.96
C PHE A 285 15.43 -8.66 19.50
N GLU A 286 16.43 -8.67 18.63
CA GLU A 286 16.69 -7.53 17.75
C GLU A 286 15.57 -7.52 16.70
N ASP A 287 14.43 -6.94 17.09
CA ASP A 287 13.36 -6.57 16.16
C ASP A 287 13.96 -5.69 15.05
N VAL A 288 13.96 -6.22 13.83
CA VAL A 288 14.31 -5.47 12.64
C VAL A 288 13.19 -4.47 12.39
N ARG A 289 13.37 -3.25 12.93
CA ARG A 289 12.50 -2.10 12.70
C ARG A 289 12.68 -1.63 11.27
N ILE A 290 11.74 -1.99 10.40
CA ILE A 290 11.81 -1.57 9.00
C ILE A 290 11.02 -0.27 8.81
N LYS A 291 11.74 0.79 8.44
CA LYS A 291 11.16 2.01 7.89
C LYS A 291 10.84 1.76 6.41
N GLN A 292 9.56 1.91 6.06
CA GLN A 292 8.94 2.01 4.72
C GLN A 292 9.75 1.51 3.52
N PHE A 293 9.23 0.48 2.85
CA PHE A 293 9.71 -0.04 1.57
C PHE A 293 9.05 0.68 0.38
N ILE A 294 9.70 0.57 -0.78
CA ILE A 294 9.35 1.30 -2.01
C ILE A 294 9.53 0.40 -3.24
N GLY A 295 8.51 0.25 -4.09
CA GLY A 295 8.56 -0.36 -5.43
C GLY A 295 8.65 0.65 -6.59
N MET A 296 9.47 0.37 -7.61
CA MET A 296 9.50 1.06 -8.93
C MET A 296 8.54 0.38 -9.91
#